data_AF-A0A2H1W789-F1
#
_entry.id   AF-A0A2H1W789-F1
#
_cell.length_a   1.000
_cell.length_b   1.000
_cell.length_c   1.000
_cell.angle_alpha   90.00
_cell.angle_beta   90.00
_cell.angle_gamma   90.00
#
_symmetry.space_group_name_H-M   'P 1'
#
loop_
_entity.id
_entity.type
_entity.pdbx_description
1 polymer ?
#
loop_
_entity_poly.entity_id
_entity_poly.type
_entity_poly.pdbx_seq_one_letter_code
_entity_poly.pdbx_strand_id
1 'polypeptide(L)'
;MAKKAKKKEGEVSKDRKESKVVKKVEVKESNSVLTLATFVSLVAFAVLCTIAYNVYADVVYVPEMPTFDLKKSWGPNTSQPEDTSIRPYRIVFSDSMNLEIRWLFEMYRRREMQESFNDTAWTYGVHSEAFDKIFDYWIFRYDFAKREKFLNQFEQYRTKIQGLDIHYIHVKPKVEVNVK
;
A
#
# COMPACT_ATOMS: atom_id res chain seq x y z
N MET A 1 -103.52 -20.34 45.47
CA MET A 1 -104.16 -19.56 44.38
C MET A 1 -103.26 -19.59 43.14
N ALA A 2 -103.86 -19.81 41.96
CA ALA A 2 -103.46 -19.55 40.55
C ALA A 2 -101.95 -19.43 40.16
N LYS A 3 -101.39 -20.28 39.26
CA LYS A 3 -101.44 -20.31 37.75
C LYS A 3 -100.68 -19.13 37.08
N LYS A 4 -99.95 -19.22 35.95
CA LYS A 4 -99.61 -20.27 34.94
C LYS A 4 -98.55 -19.71 33.94
N ALA A 5 -97.65 -20.59 33.48
CA ALA A 5 -97.06 -20.82 32.13
C ALA A 5 -97.18 -19.80 30.95
N LYS A 6 -96.12 -19.68 30.13
CA LYS A 6 -96.05 -20.23 28.74
C LYS A 6 -94.71 -20.01 27.98
N LYS A 7 -94.28 -21.06 27.28
CA LYS A 7 -93.32 -21.12 26.14
C LYS A 7 -94.14 -21.53 24.89
N LYS A 8 -93.77 -21.09 23.67
CA LYS A 8 -93.97 -21.87 22.41
C LYS A 8 -93.15 -21.33 21.23
N GLU A 9 -92.70 -22.29 20.41
CA GLU A 9 -91.91 -22.26 19.18
C GLU A 9 -92.78 -22.06 17.91
N GLY A 10 -92.12 -21.84 16.76
CA GLY A 10 -92.56 -22.28 15.42
C GLY A 10 -91.31 -22.65 14.58
N GLU A 11 -91.18 -23.85 13.97
CA GLU A 11 -91.83 -24.42 12.75
C GLU A 11 -91.28 -23.79 11.43
N VAL A 12 -90.94 -24.44 10.29
CA VAL A 12 -91.12 -25.75 9.59
C VAL A 12 -90.08 -25.80 8.42
N SER A 13 -89.31 -26.89 8.17
CA SER A 13 -89.39 -27.92 7.07
C SER A 13 -89.43 -27.40 5.60
N LYS A 14 -88.87 -28.00 4.51
CA LYS A 14 -88.44 -29.38 4.16
C LYS A 14 -87.75 -29.41 2.76
N ASP A 15 -86.89 -30.43 2.55
CA ASP A 15 -86.64 -31.30 1.37
C ASP A 15 -86.58 -30.77 -0.11
N ARG A 16 -85.52 -31.13 -0.88
CA ARG A 16 -85.45 -32.34 -1.76
C ARG A 16 -84.54 -32.23 -3.03
N LYS A 17 -83.54 -33.14 -3.13
CA LYS A 17 -82.94 -33.89 -4.29
C LYS A 17 -82.21 -33.22 -5.50
N GLU A 18 -80.93 -33.61 -5.62
CA GLU A 18 -80.09 -34.11 -6.75
C GLU A 18 -80.61 -34.02 -8.21
N SER A 19 -79.85 -33.74 -9.28
CA SER A 19 -78.55 -34.30 -9.69
C SER A 19 -77.87 -33.60 -10.91
N LYS A 20 -76.52 -33.59 -10.88
CA LYS A 20 -75.45 -33.66 -11.93
C LYS A 20 -75.51 -32.84 -13.24
N VAL A 21 -74.48 -32.00 -13.44
CA VAL A 21 -73.79 -31.77 -14.74
C VAL A 21 -72.28 -31.61 -14.50
N VAL A 22 -71.48 -32.42 -15.20
CA VAL A 22 -70.01 -32.34 -15.25
C VAL A 22 -69.60 -31.12 -16.09
N LYS A 23 -68.85 -30.18 -15.51
CA LYS A 23 -68.14 -29.12 -16.26
C LYS A 23 -66.63 -29.34 -16.18
N LYS A 24 -66.03 -29.37 -17.37
CA LYS A 24 -64.60 -29.39 -17.71
C LYS A 24 -63.88 -28.27 -16.95
N VAL A 25 -62.90 -28.62 -16.11
CA VAL A 25 -62.05 -27.65 -15.41
C VAL A 25 -60.86 -27.34 -16.31
N GLU A 26 -60.82 -26.11 -16.84
CA GLU A 26 -59.65 -25.56 -17.52
C GLU A 26 -58.45 -25.51 -16.56
N VAL A 27 -57.31 -25.94 -17.10
CA VAL A 27 -56.05 -26.10 -16.39
C VAL A 27 -55.51 -24.73 -15.96
N LYS A 28 -55.28 -24.61 -14.65
CA LYS A 28 -54.70 -23.48 -13.92
C LYS A 28 -53.18 -23.39 -14.17
N GLU A 29 -52.75 -23.16 -15.41
CA GLU A 29 -51.32 -23.14 -15.78
C GLU A 29 -50.65 -21.77 -15.59
N SER A 30 -51.35 -20.65 -15.80
CA SER A 30 -50.72 -19.31 -15.80
C SER A 30 -50.22 -18.83 -14.43
N ASN A 31 -50.95 -19.16 -13.35
CA ASN A 31 -50.61 -18.69 -12.01
C ASN A 31 -49.42 -19.43 -11.38
N SER A 32 -49.06 -20.62 -11.87
CA SER A 32 -47.94 -21.43 -11.36
C SER A 32 -46.60 -21.05 -11.99
N VAL A 33 -46.60 -20.65 -13.26
CA VAL A 33 -45.38 -20.24 -13.96
C VAL A 33 -44.98 -18.82 -13.54
N LEU A 34 -45.96 -17.96 -13.25
CA LEU A 34 -45.74 -16.60 -12.74
C LEU A 34 -45.17 -16.60 -11.30
N THR A 35 -45.63 -17.50 -10.43
CA THR A 35 -45.05 -17.69 -9.10
C THR A 35 -43.64 -18.27 -9.20
N LEU A 36 -43.40 -19.25 -10.07
CA LEU A 36 -42.05 -19.79 -10.29
C LEU A 36 -41.08 -18.73 -10.84
N ALA A 37 -41.51 -17.89 -11.80
CA ALA A 37 -40.68 -16.82 -12.37
C ALA A 37 -40.32 -15.73 -11.35
N THR A 38 -41.25 -15.38 -10.45
CA THR A 38 -40.98 -14.42 -9.36
C THR A 38 -40.04 -14.99 -8.30
N PHE A 39 -40.15 -16.29 -7.99
CA PHE A 39 -39.17 -16.99 -7.14
C PHE A 39 -37.78 -17.01 -7.78
N VAL A 40 -37.66 -17.33 -9.08
CA VAL A 40 -36.38 -17.31 -9.80
C VAL A 40 -35.77 -15.90 -9.85
N SER A 41 -36.59 -14.86 -10.04
CA SER A 41 -36.14 -13.47 -10.01
C SER A 41 -35.65 -13.04 -8.62
N LEU A 42 -36.31 -13.48 -7.54
CA LEU A 42 -35.85 -13.23 -6.17
C LEU A 42 -34.51 -13.92 -5.87
N VAL A 43 -34.33 -15.16 -6.35
CA VAL A 43 -33.05 -15.87 -6.20
C VAL A 43 -31.95 -15.17 -6.99
N ALA A 44 -32.21 -14.77 -8.23
CA ALA A 44 -31.25 -14.02 -9.05
C ALA A 44 -30.88 -12.66 -8.42
N PHE A 45 -31.85 -11.95 -7.83
CA PHE A 45 -31.61 -10.71 -7.10
C PHE A 45 -30.76 -10.95 -5.84
N ALA A 46 -31.05 -11.99 -5.07
CA ALA A 46 -30.24 -12.36 -3.90
C ALA A 46 -28.79 -12.70 -4.28
N VAL A 47 -28.58 -13.41 -5.40
CA VAL A 47 -27.25 -13.68 -5.95
C VAL A 47 -26.54 -12.38 -6.36
N LEU A 48 -27.22 -11.48 -7.06
CA LEU A 48 -26.68 -10.17 -7.43
C LEU A 48 -26.31 -9.33 -6.21
N CYS A 49 -27.15 -9.29 -5.16
CA CYS A 49 -26.85 -8.61 -3.91
C CYS A 49 -25.63 -9.22 -3.21
N THR A 50 -25.48 -10.54 -3.24
CA THR A 50 -24.32 -11.23 -2.64
C THR A 50 -23.04 -10.90 -3.40
N ILE A 51 -23.07 -10.90 -4.73
CA ILE A 51 -21.93 -10.50 -5.57
C ILE A 51 -21.60 -9.02 -5.34
N ALA A 52 -22.59 -8.13 -5.34
CA ALA A 52 -22.41 -6.71 -5.09
C ALA A 52 -21.84 -6.45 -3.68
N TYR A 53 -22.28 -7.20 -2.67
CA TYR A 53 -21.74 -7.13 -1.31
C TYR A 53 -20.28 -7.58 -1.24
N ASN A 54 -19.90 -8.68 -1.93
CA ASN A 54 -18.51 -9.11 -1.98
C ASN A 54 -17.61 -8.08 -2.69
N VAL A 55 -18.06 -7.53 -3.83
CA VAL A 55 -17.33 -6.46 -4.53
C VAL A 55 -17.21 -5.20 -3.66
N TYR A 56 -18.28 -4.83 -2.95
CA TYR A 56 -18.26 -3.72 -2.01
C TYR A 56 -17.28 -3.98 -0.85
N ALA A 57 -17.30 -5.20 -0.28
CA ALA A 57 -16.40 -5.59 0.78
C ALA A 57 -14.93 -5.55 0.33
N ASP A 58 -14.62 -6.01 -0.88
CA ASP A 58 -13.26 -5.97 -1.44
C ASP A 58 -12.79 -4.53 -1.72
N VAL A 59 -13.65 -3.67 -2.27
CA VAL A 59 -13.31 -2.26 -2.58
C VAL A 59 -13.15 -1.41 -1.30
N VAL A 60 -13.88 -1.75 -0.23
CA VAL A 60 -13.89 -1.00 1.04
C VAL A 60 -13.01 -1.67 2.11
N TYR A 61 -12.37 -2.81 1.79
CA TYR A 61 -11.45 -3.48 2.71
C TYR A 61 -10.21 -2.59 2.94
N VAL A 62 -10.06 -2.11 4.17
CA VAL A 62 -8.84 -1.46 4.62
C VAL A 62 -7.89 -2.55 5.12
N PRO A 63 -6.68 -2.67 4.54
CA PRO A 63 -5.72 -3.66 5.02
C PRO A 63 -5.33 -3.36 6.46
N GLU A 64 -5.05 -4.42 7.23
CA GLU A 64 -4.49 -4.27 8.57
C GLU A 64 -3.14 -3.52 8.47
N MET A 65 -2.90 -2.60 9.41
CA MET A 65 -1.64 -1.87 9.41
C MET A 65 -0.47 -2.84 9.56
N PRO A 66 0.59 -2.71 8.73
CA PRO A 66 1.76 -3.56 8.86
C PRO A 66 2.36 -3.41 10.26
N THR A 67 2.75 -4.52 10.87
CA THR A 67 3.43 -4.51 12.16
C THR A 67 4.90 -4.19 11.95
N PHE A 68 5.40 -3.17 12.66
CA PHE A 68 6.82 -2.80 12.62
C PHE A 68 7.57 -3.57 13.72
N ASP A 69 8.40 -4.52 13.30
CA ASP A 69 9.33 -5.18 14.22
C ASP A 69 10.50 -4.24 14.54
N LEU A 70 10.40 -3.56 15.69
CA LEU A 70 11.42 -2.63 16.19
C LEU A 70 12.73 -3.34 16.57
N LYS A 71 12.72 -4.66 16.76
CA LYS A 71 13.89 -5.45 17.15
C LYS A 71 14.50 -6.23 15.99
N LYS A 72 13.97 -6.07 14.78
CA LYS A 72 14.52 -6.68 13.58
C LYS A 72 15.97 -6.24 13.38
N SER A 73 16.87 -7.20 13.25
CA SER A 73 18.28 -6.96 12.92
C SER A 73 18.50 -7.16 11.42
N TRP A 74 19.30 -6.29 10.82
CA TRP A 74 19.63 -6.26 9.39
C TRP A 74 21.10 -6.58 9.12
N GLY A 75 21.90 -6.80 10.17
CA GLY A 75 23.31 -7.12 10.08
C GLY A 75 23.60 -8.63 10.02
N PRO A 76 24.83 -9.01 9.62
CA PRO A 76 25.21 -10.43 9.48
C PRO A 76 25.35 -11.19 10.81
N ASN A 77 25.45 -10.49 11.95
CA ASN A 77 25.80 -11.09 13.25
C ASN A 77 24.70 -10.91 14.30
N THR A 78 23.58 -11.63 14.17
CA THR A 78 22.43 -11.60 15.09
C THR A 78 22.64 -12.31 16.43
N SER A 79 23.68 -13.13 16.57
CA SER A 79 23.89 -13.98 17.75
C SER A 79 24.73 -13.33 18.86
N GLN A 80 25.39 -12.22 18.59
CA GLN A 80 26.27 -11.54 19.55
C GLN A 80 25.61 -10.23 20.04
N PRO A 81 25.84 -9.83 21.30
CA PRO A 81 25.37 -8.54 21.79
C PRO A 81 25.98 -7.40 20.95
N GLU A 82 25.13 -6.50 20.48
CA GLU A 82 25.55 -5.37 19.64
C GLU A 82 26.27 -4.30 20.47
N ASP A 83 27.39 -3.79 19.96
CA ASP A 83 28.07 -2.62 20.53
C ASP A 83 27.28 -1.35 20.21
N THR A 84 26.54 -0.85 21.19
CA THR A 84 25.73 0.37 21.12
C THR A 84 26.51 1.65 21.43
N SER A 85 27.84 1.57 21.57
CA SER A 85 28.65 2.76 21.81
C SER A 85 28.56 3.76 20.65
N ILE A 86 28.72 5.04 20.98
CA ILE A 86 28.81 6.12 20.01
C ILE A 86 30.30 6.36 19.75
N ARG A 87 30.75 6.02 18.54
CA ARG A 87 32.15 6.07 18.16
C ARG A 87 32.41 7.28 17.25
N PRO A 88 33.43 8.12 17.53
CA PRO A 88 33.81 9.18 16.61
C PRO A 88 34.17 8.62 15.22
N TYR A 89 33.83 9.37 14.18
CA TYR A 89 34.12 9.01 12.80
C TYR A 89 34.72 10.19 12.06
N ARG A 90 35.65 9.89 11.15
CA ARG A 90 36.29 10.88 10.29
C ARG A 90 36.28 10.36 8.86
N ILE A 91 35.83 11.19 7.93
CA ILE A 91 35.88 10.88 6.50
C ILE A 91 37.33 10.98 6.06
N VAL A 92 37.81 9.99 5.31
CA VAL A 92 39.17 9.98 4.76
C VAL A 92 39.08 9.66 3.27
N PHE A 93 39.71 10.48 2.44
CA PHE A 93 39.88 10.19 1.02
C PHE A 93 41.30 9.67 0.80
N SER A 94 41.47 8.34 0.85
CA SER A 94 42.78 7.73 0.73
C SER A 94 43.44 8.02 -0.63
N ASP A 95 44.77 8.12 -0.63
CA ASP A 95 45.53 8.33 -1.87
C ASP A 95 45.27 7.22 -2.89
N SER A 96 45.07 5.98 -2.43
CA SER A 96 44.71 4.84 -3.28
C SER A 96 43.36 5.05 -3.99
N MET A 97 42.33 5.48 -3.26
CA MET A 97 41.01 5.78 -3.81
C MET A 97 41.08 6.96 -4.79
N ASN A 98 41.83 8.01 -4.45
CA ASN A 98 42.02 9.16 -5.34
C ASN A 98 42.73 8.76 -6.65
N LEU A 99 43.74 7.91 -6.57
CA LEU A 99 44.44 7.38 -7.75
C LEU A 99 43.52 6.50 -8.60
N GLU A 100 42.75 5.63 -7.97
CA GLU A 100 41.77 4.77 -8.64
C GLU A 100 40.71 5.60 -9.38
N ILE A 101 40.14 6.61 -8.73
CA ILE A 101 39.17 7.52 -9.35
C ILE A 101 39.77 8.25 -10.56
N ARG A 102 41.00 8.77 -10.43
CA ARG A 102 41.71 9.41 -11.54
C ARG A 102 41.89 8.47 -12.73
N TRP A 103 42.30 7.23 -12.45
CA TRP A 103 42.49 6.21 -13.46
C TRP A 103 41.16 5.84 -14.15
N LEU A 104 40.07 5.68 -13.39
CA LEU A 104 38.74 5.41 -13.95
C LEU A 104 38.25 6.54 -14.86
N PHE A 105 38.45 7.80 -14.48
CA PHE A 105 38.05 8.92 -15.34
C PHE A 105 38.92 9.07 -16.59
N GLU A 106 40.23 8.81 -16.49
CA GLU A 106 41.08 8.75 -17.69
C GLU A 106 40.65 7.64 -18.66
N MET A 107 40.32 6.46 -18.13
CA MET A 107 39.82 5.36 -18.95
C MET A 107 38.50 5.73 -19.62
N TYR A 108 37.60 6.41 -18.91
CA TYR A 108 36.34 6.86 -19.48
C TYR A 108 36.57 7.87 -20.62
N ARG A 109 37.41 8.89 -20.41
CA ARG A 109 37.71 9.92 -21.43
C ARG A 109 38.35 9.36 -22.70
N ARG A 110 39.06 8.24 -22.61
CA ARG A 110 39.67 7.58 -23.78
C ARG A 110 38.69 6.72 -24.58
N ARG A 111 37.49 6.48 -24.08
CA ARG A 111 36.47 5.73 -24.83
C ARG A 111 35.85 6.64 -25.87
N GLU A 112 35.54 6.06 -27.02
CA GLU A 112 34.73 6.72 -28.03
C GLU A 112 33.31 6.90 -27.48
N MET A 113 32.90 8.16 -27.28
CA MET A 113 31.56 8.50 -26.81
C MET A 113 30.64 8.75 -28.00
N GLN A 114 29.38 8.34 -27.87
CA GLN A 114 28.35 8.70 -28.84
C GLN A 114 28.04 10.20 -28.70
N GLU A 115 27.98 10.90 -29.82
CA GLU A 115 27.63 12.31 -29.85
C GLU A 115 26.16 12.51 -29.47
N SER A 116 25.89 13.62 -28.78
CA SER A 116 24.52 14.01 -28.45
C SER A 116 23.80 14.53 -29.69
N PHE A 117 22.47 14.40 -29.73
CA PHE A 117 21.68 15.01 -30.80
C PHE A 117 21.69 16.54 -30.69
N ASN A 118 21.89 17.22 -31.82
CA ASN A 118 21.81 18.69 -31.89
C ASN A 118 20.42 19.20 -31.51
N ASP A 119 20.38 20.38 -30.88
CA ASP A 119 19.16 21.12 -30.50
C ASP A 119 18.16 20.37 -29.61
N THR A 120 18.57 19.28 -28.97
CA THR A 120 17.68 18.49 -28.10
C THR A 120 17.62 18.98 -26.66
N ALA A 121 18.48 19.94 -26.28
CA ALA A 121 18.69 20.32 -24.88
C ALA A 121 18.73 19.05 -24.00
N TRP A 122 18.21 19.03 -22.78
CA TRP A 122 18.40 17.89 -21.88
C TRP A 122 17.29 16.83 -21.97
N THR A 123 16.57 16.76 -23.09
CA THR A 123 15.39 15.88 -23.25
C THR A 123 15.74 14.39 -23.34
N TYR A 124 16.97 14.05 -23.72
CA TYR A 124 17.49 12.68 -23.78
C TYR A 124 18.50 12.38 -22.66
N GLY A 125 18.56 13.24 -21.64
CA GLY A 125 19.52 13.14 -20.53
C GLY A 125 20.72 14.08 -20.69
N VAL A 126 21.79 13.75 -19.97
CA VAL A 126 23.03 14.55 -19.96
C VAL A 126 23.78 14.34 -21.26
N HIS A 127 24.15 15.45 -21.90
CA HIS A 127 24.97 15.50 -23.11
C HIS A 127 26.34 14.85 -22.89
N SER A 128 26.83 14.07 -23.85
CA SER A 128 28.15 13.43 -23.77
C SER A 128 29.26 14.46 -23.56
N GLU A 129 29.16 15.61 -24.21
CA GLU A 129 30.12 16.73 -24.13
C GLU A 129 30.15 17.40 -22.73
N ALA A 130 29.09 17.22 -21.93
CA ALA A 130 29.06 17.75 -20.57
C ALA A 130 29.92 16.90 -19.62
N PHE A 131 30.03 15.60 -19.87
CA PHE A 131 30.82 14.69 -19.03
C PHE A 131 32.31 15.00 -19.12
N ASP A 132 32.84 15.32 -20.30
CA ASP A 132 34.24 15.73 -20.46
C ASP A 132 34.60 16.92 -19.56
N LYS A 133 33.72 17.94 -19.52
CA LYS A 133 33.91 19.11 -18.67
C LYS A 133 33.88 18.75 -17.17
N ILE A 134 32.99 17.85 -16.77
CA ILE A 134 32.89 17.39 -15.38
C ILE A 134 34.15 16.62 -14.98
N PHE A 135 34.60 15.69 -15.82
CA PHE A 135 35.79 14.89 -15.54
C PHE A 135 37.07 15.72 -15.56
N ASP A 136 37.21 16.66 -16.49
CA ASP A 136 38.36 17.57 -16.50
C ASP A 136 38.44 18.38 -15.20
N TYR A 137 37.30 18.84 -14.67
CA TYR A 137 37.29 19.51 -13.37
C TYR A 137 37.66 18.55 -12.22
N TRP A 138 37.05 17.35 -12.16
CA TRP A 138 37.32 16.39 -11.09
C TRP A 138 38.74 15.83 -11.09
N ILE A 139 39.34 15.58 -12.25
CA ILE A 139 40.71 15.10 -12.35
C ILE A 139 41.69 16.23 -12.02
N PHE A 140 41.57 17.39 -12.69
CA PHE A 140 42.65 18.37 -12.68
C PHE A 140 42.48 19.50 -11.67
N ARG A 141 41.25 19.80 -11.25
CA ARG A 141 40.95 21.00 -10.46
C ARG A 141 40.35 20.71 -9.08
N TYR A 142 39.72 19.56 -8.90
CA TYR A 142 39.07 19.22 -7.63
C TYR A 142 40.08 18.79 -6.57
N ASP A 143 40.09 19.52 -5.46
CA ASP A 143 40.99 19.32 -4.33
C ASP A 143 40.32 18.47 -3.24
N PHE A 144 40.56 17.16 -3.29
CA PHE A 144 40.00 16.21 -2.33
C PHE A 144 40.45 16.49 -0.89
N ALA A 145 41.69 16.94 -0.68
CA ALA A 145 42.20 17.26 0.65
C ALA A 145 41.46 18.45 1.27
N LYS A 146 41.17 19.49 0.47
CA LYS A 146 40.29 20.59 0.94
C LYS A 146 38.88 20.11 1.24
N ARG A 147 38.32 19.23 0.40
CA ARG A 147 36.98 18.71 0.65
C ARG A 147 36.91 17.83 1.89
N GLU A 148 37.91 17.00 2.13
CA GLU A 148 38.01 16.18 3.34
C GLU A 148 38.02 17.06 4.58
N LYS A 149 38.83 18.12 4.59
CA LYS A 149 38.85 19.11 5.69
C LYS A 149 37.48 19.77 5.88
N PHE A 150 36.83 20.17 4.79
CA PHE A 150 35.51 20.79 4.83
C PHE A 150 34.45 19.84 5.40
N LEU A 151 34.41 18.57 4.98
CA LEU A 151 33.43 17.61 5.47
C LEU A 151 33.67 17.27 6.96
N ASN A 152 34.94 17.20 7.38
CA ASN A 152 35.32 16.94 8.75
C ASN A 152 35.33 18.19 9.65
N GLN A 153 34.77 19.32 9.20
CA GLN A 153 34.59 20.50 10.05
C GLN A 153 33.56 20.27 11.16
N PHE A 154 32.64 19.33 10.95
CA PHE A 154 31.63 18.93 11.92
C PHE A 154 32.03 17.62 12.58
N GLU A 155 31.65 17.47 13.86
CA GLU A 155 31.81 16.21 14.57
C GLU A 155 30.88 15.15 13.99
N GLN A 156 31.46 14.02 13.60
CA GLN A 156 30.75 12.91 13.01
C GLN A 156 30.92 11.67 13.87
N TYR A 157 29.91 10.81 13.82
CA TYR A 157 29.80 9.67 14.70
C TYR A 157 29.26 8.47 13.94
N ARG A 158 29.56 7.28 14.46
CA ARG A 158 28.95 6.02 14.04
C ARG A 158 28.48 5.27 15.28
N THR A 159 27.33 4.64 15.17
CA THR A 159 26.81 3.73 16.20
C THR A 159 26.11 2.57 15.53
N LYS A 160 25.99 1.44 16.24
CA LYS A 160 25.32 0.26 15.72
C LYS A 160 23.84 0.30 16.08
N ILE A 161 22.98 0.18 15.09
CA ILE A 161 21.53 0.08 15.25
C ILE A 161 21.06 -1.09 14.41
N GLN A 162 20.42 -2.08 15.04
CA GLN A 162 19.84 -3.24 14.35
C GLN A 162 20.86 -3.93 13.44
N GLY A 163 22.10 -4.10 13.92
CA GLY A 163 23.17 -4.80 13.22
C GLY A 163 23.93 -3.98 12.17
N LEU A 164 23.53 -2.74 11.91
CA LEU A 164 24.16 -1.85 10.92
C LEU A 164 24.88 -0.68 11.60
N ASP A 165 26.03 -0.29 11.06
CA ASP A 165 26.69 0.95 11.48
C ASP A 165 26.06 2.15 10.80
N ILE A 166 25.39 2.98 11.59
CA ILE A 166 24.72 4.20 11.14
C ILE A 166 25.65 5.38 11.38
N HIS A 167 26.00 6.10 10.31
CA HIS A 167 26.76 7.34 10.36
C HIS A 167 25.85 8.55 10.50
N TYR A 168 26.23 9.49 11.36
CA TYR A 168 25.50 10.74 11.54
C TYR A 168 26.43 11.90 11.92
N ILE A 169 25.95 13.12 11.70
CA ILE A 169 26.58 14.37 12.13
C ILE A 169 25.74 14.93 13.27
N HIS A 170 26.38 15.38 14.34
CA HIS A 170 25.71 16.02 15.47
C HIS A 170 26.44 17.30 15.85
N VAL A 171 25.78 18.45 15.63
CA VAL A 171 26.32 19.77 15.98
C VAL A 171 25.39 20.40 17.01
N LYS A 172 25.94 20.70 18.19
CA LYS A 172 25.21 21.39 19.25
C LYS A 172 25.46 22.90 19.14
N PRO A 173 24.42 23.75 19.07
CA PRO A 173 24.61 25.19 19.15
C PRO A 173 25.13 25.56 20.54
N LYS A 174 25.98 26.59 20.61
CA LYS A 174 26.34 27.20 21.89
C LYS A 174 25.18 28.10 22.30
N VAL A 175 24.43 27.69 23.31
CA VAL A 175 23.38 28.49 23.92
C VAL A 175 23.90 29.03 25.24
N GLU A 176 23.73 30.32 25.50
CA GLU A 176 24.04 30.90 26.80
C GLU A 176 23.11 30.30 27.86
N VAL A 177 23.69 29.94 29.02
CA VAL A 177 23.06 29.12 30.08
C VAL A 177 21.75 29.72 30.64
N ASN A 178 21.39 30.96 30.30
CA ASN A 178 20.24 31.68 30.84
C ASN A 178 19.15 32.07 29.82
N VAL A 179 19.18 31.55 28.59
CA VAL A 179 18.06 31.75 27.66
C VAL A 179 17.00 30.68 27.95
N LYS A 180 15.95 31.07 28.68
CA LYS A 180 14.74 30.26 28.91
C LYS A 180 13.90 30.15 27.66
#